data_AF-A0AAU9VZR6-F1
#
_entry.id   AF-A0AAU9VZR6-F1
#
_cell.length_a   1.000
_cell.length_b   1.000
_cell.length_c   1.000
_cell.angle_alpha   90.00
_cell.angle_beta   90.00
_cell.angle_gamma   90.00
#
_symmetry.space_group_name_H-M   'P 1'
#
loop_
_entity.id
_entity.type
_entity.pdbx_description
1 polymer ?
#
loop_
_entity_poly.entity_id
_entity_poly.type
_entity_poly.pdbx_seq_one_letter_code
_entity_poly.pdbx_strand_id
1 'polypeptide(L)'
;MADESISVELSRHVTDIISCLQRSTGQNDVIQFRLDWLYNAVVRYCDNIPSGEAVLALIQEAKELLRENENGSCSENVAFQAEVATTGEQGRPRIIIAKDQLEFLLDLGFKSGEIASLLGVSESTVK
;
A
#
# COMPACT_ATOMS: atom_id res chain seq x y z
N MET A 1 -38.62 -3.33 -2.70
CA MET A 1 -38.19 -3.66 -1.33
C MET A 1 -36.74 -4.12 -1.26
N ALA A 2 -36.17 -4.81 -2.26
CA ALA A 2 -34.74 -5.15 -2.27
C ALA A 2 -33.82 -3.93 -2.52
N ASP A 3 -34.18 -3.05 -3.45
CA ASP A 3 -33.34 -1.89 -3.84
C ASP A 3 -33.16 -0.86 -2.71
N GLU A 4 -34.20 -0.64 -1.90
CA GLU A 4 -34.18 0.27 -0.76
C GLU A 4 -33.23 -0.24 0.34
N SER A 5 -33.15 -1.57 0.51
CA SER A 5 -32.20 -2.19 1.45
C SER A 5 -30.75 -2.06 0.98
N ILE A 6 -30.50 -2.10 -0.33
CA ILE A 6 -29.15 -1.95 -0.91
C ILE A 6 -28.67 -0.51 -0.76
N SER A 7 -29.53 0.47 -1.00
CA SER A 7 -29.20 1.89 -0.86
C SER A 7 -28.84 2.28 0.59
N VAL A 8 -29.56 1.74 1.58
CA VAL A 8 -29.27 1.96 3.01
C VAL A 8 -27.92 1.35 3.40
N GLU A 9 -27.62 0.15 2.91
CA GLU A 9 -26.36 -0.54 3.21
C GLU A 9 -25.15 0.19 2.57
N LEU A 10 -25.29 0.64 1.32
CA LEU A 10 -24.27 1.45 0.64
C LEU A 10 -24.02 2.78 1.39
N SER A 11 -25.10 3.45 1.80
CA SER A 11 -25.02 4.71 2.55
C SER A 11 -24.32 4.54 3.91
N ARG A 12 -24.57 3.41 4.59
CA ARG A 12 -23.86 3.02 5.81
C ARG A 12 -22.35 2.87 5.55
N HIS A 13 -21.97 2.14 4.50
CA HIS A 13 -20.56 1.95 4.16
C HIS A 13 -19.85 3.24 3.76
N VAL A 14 -20.51 4.14 3.04
CA VAL A 14 -19.97 5.48 2.72
C VAL A 14 -19.74 6.28 4.01
N THR A 15 -20.69 6.27 4.94
CA THR A 15 -20.58 6.98 6.23
C THR A 15 -19.43 6.44 7.07
N ASP A 16 -19.24 5.13 7.08
CA ASP A 16 -18.10 4.49 7.75
C ASP A 16 -16.76 4.93 7.13
N ILE A 17 -16.66 4.94 5.79
CA ILE A 17 -15.44 5.38 5.09
C ILE A 17 -15.12 6.83 5.44
N ILE A 18 -16.11 7.73 5.41
CA ILE A 18 -15.94 9.14 5.80
C ILE A 18 -15.46 9.25 7.25
N SER A 19 -16.04 8.47 8.15
CA SER A 19 -15.66 8.46 9.56
C SER A 19 -14.22 7.97 9.76
N CYS A 20 -13.78 6.96 8.99
CA CYS A 20 -12.40 6.48 9.00
C CYS A 20 -11.42 7.54 8.48
N LEU A 21 -11.76 8.22 7.38
CA LEU A 21 -10.95 9.31 6.81
C LEU A 21 -10.79 10.47 7.78
N GLN A 22 -11.86 10.89 8.45
CA GLN A 22 -11.83 11.99 9.42
C GLN A 22 -10.98 11.68 10.66
N ARG A 23 -10.89 10.40 11.05
CA ARG A 23 -10.10 9.99 12.21
C ARG A 23 -8.59 9.90 11.93
N SER A 24 -8.14 10.11 10.68
CA SER A 24 -6.71 10.16 10.29
C SER A 24 -5.88 9.02 10.89
N THR A 25 -6.36 7.79 10.76
CA THR A 25 -5.82 6.64 11.54
C THR A 25 -4.64 5.93 10.89
N GLY A 26 -4.09 6.44 9.78
CA GLY A 26 -3.05 5.74 9.01
C GLY A 26 -3.54 4.44 8.35
N GLN A 27 -4.86 4.23 8.29
CA GLN A 27 -5.48 3.01 7.73
C GLN A 27 -5.83 3.16 6.25
N ASN A 28 -4.92 3.71 5.44
CA ASN A 28 -5.17 3.93 4.01
C ASN A 28 -5.51 2.62 3.28
N ASP A 29 -4.82 1.52 3.57
CA ASP A 29 -5.11 0.20 3.00
C ASP A 29 -6.55 -0.27 3.25
N VAL A 30 -7.05 -0.05 4.48
CA VAL A 30 -8.41 -0.45 4.87
C VAL A 30 -9.44 0.41 4.13
N ILE A 31 -9.15 1.70 3.98
CA ILE A 31 -10.00 2.64 3.27
C ILE A 31 -10.03 2.31 1.77
N GLN A 32 -8.88 2.01 1.16
CA GLN A 32 -8.77 1.56 -0.23
C GLN A 32 -9.57 0.28 -0.47
N PHE A 33 -9.40 -0.74 0.39
CA PHE A 33 -10.16 -1.98 0.30
C PHE A 33 -11.68 -1.75 0.38
N ARG A 34 -12.13 -0.86 1.27
CA ARG A 34 -13.56 -0.52 1.40
C ARG A 34 -14.09 0.25 0.19
N LEU A 35 -13.29 1.15 -0.38
CA LEU A 35 -13.63 1.85 -1.63
C LEU A 35 -13.70 0.89 -2.82
N ASP A 36 -12.80 -0.09 -2.90
CA ASP A 36 -12.85 -1.14 -3.92
C ASP A 36 -14.09 -1.99 -3.80
N TRP A 37 -14.47 -2.36 -2.58
CA TRP A 37 -15.72 -3.05 -2.35
C TRP A 37 -16.92 -2.20 -2.79
N LEU A 38 -16.95 -0.92 -2.43
CA LEU A 38 -18.03 0.00 -2.78
C LEU A 38 -18.14 0.18 -4.29
N TYR A 39 -17.01 0.36 -4.98
CA TYR A 39 -16.94 0.41 -6.44
C TYR A 39 -17.56 -0.84 -7.06
N ASN A 40 -17.13 -2.03 -6.63
CA ASN A 40 -17.65 -3.30 -7.14
C ASN A 40 -19.15 -3.49 -6.85
N ALA A 41 -19.64 -3.02 -5.70
CA ALA A 41 -21.05 -3.06 -5.36
C ALA A 41 -21.85 -2.13 -6.28
N VAL A 42 -21.41 -0.88 -6.47
CA VAL A 42 -22.09 0.09 -7.33
C VAL A 42 -22.07 -0.34 -8.80
N VAL A 43 -20.97 -0.93 -9.30
CA VAL A 43 -20.93 -1.49 -10.67
C VAL A 43 -21.99 -2.57 -10.86
N ARG A 44 -22.18 -3.46 -9.88
CA ARG A 44 -23.13 -4.58 -9.96
C ARG A 44 -24.59 -4.14 -9.84
N TYR A 45 -24.85 -3.03 -9.16
CA TYR A 45 -26.20 -2.50 -8.93
C TYR A 45 -26.43 -1.16 -9.62
N CYS A 46 -25.63 -0.83 -10.65
CA CYS A 46 -25.65 0.47 -11.31
C CYS A 46 -27.02 0.80 -11.89
N ASP A 47 -27.70 -0.22 -12.45
CA ASP A 47 -29.05 -0.09 -13.02
C ASP A 47 -30.13 0.21 -11.96
N ASN A 48 -29.85 -0.10 -10.69
CA ASN A 48 -30.77 0.07 -9.56
C ASN A 48 -30.45 1.33 -8.74
N ILE A 49 -29.33 2.00 -9.04
CA ILE A 49 -28.88 3.20 -8.34
C ILE A 49 -29.16 4.41 -9.24
N PRO A 50 -29.99 5.37 -8.78
CA PRO A 50 -30.18 6.60 -9.52
C PRO A 50 -28.84 7.33 -9.63
N SER A 51 -28.43 7.65 -10.85
CA SER A 51 -27.13 8.28 -11.14
C SER A 51 -25.92 7.40 -10.77
N GLY A 52 -26.02 6.08 -10.90
CA GLY A 52 -24.91 5.13 -10.64
C GLY A 52 -23.60 5.49 -11.34
N GLU A 53 -23.63 5.98 -12.59
CA GLU A 53 -22.43 6.46 -13.30
C GLU A 53 -21.75 7.63 -12.60
N ALA A 54 -22.52 8.59 -12.08
CA ALA A 54 -21.97 9.72 -11.33
C ALA A 54 -21.36 9.26 -9.98
N VAL A 55 -22.00 8.28 -9.33
CA VAL A 55 -21.47 7.66 -8.10
C VAL A 55 -20.16 6.93 -8.38
N LEU A 56 -20.06 6.20 -9.49
CA LEU A 56 -18.82 5.54 -9.90
C LEU A 56 -17.69 6.53 -10.16
N ALA A 57 -17.98 7.64 -10.85
CA ALA A 57 -17.01 8.70 -11.08
C ALA A 57 -16.47 9.29 -9.77
N LEU A 58 -17.35 9.55 -8.79
CA LEU A 58 -16.96 10.06 -7.48
C LEU A 58 -16.12 9.04 -6.68
N ILE A 59 -16.46 7.75 -6.74
CA ILE A 59 -15.67 6.70 -6.09
C ILE A 59 -14.28 6.60 -6.73
N GLN A 60 -14.20 6.73 -8.06
CA GLN A 60 -12.95 6.69 -8.79
C GLN A 60 -12.06 7.90 -8.49
N GLU A 61 -12.65 9.10 -8.39
CA GLU A 61 -11.96 10.32 -7.96
C GLU A 61 -11.42 10.17 -6.54
N ALA A 62 -12.23 9.64 -5.60
CA ALA A 62 -11.79 9.40 -4.22
C ALA A 62 -10.61 8.42 -4.15
N LYS A 63 -10.58 7.39 -5.01
CA LYS A 63 -9.45 6.47 -5.10
C LYS A 63 -8.18 7.15 -5.63
N GLU A 64 -8.30 8.02 -6.63
CA GLU A 64 -7.14 8.75 -7.14
C GLU A 64 -6.57 9.70 -6.08
N LEU A 65 -7.42 10.45 -5.37
CA LEU A 65 -7.01 11.34 -4.29
C LEU A 65 -6.30 10.61 -3.15
N LEU A 66 -6.72 9.38 -2.82
CA LEU A 66 -6.00 8.55 -1.85
C LEU A 66 -4.62 8.12 -2.35
N ARG A 67 -4.52 7.75 -3.63
CA ARG A 67 -3.24 7.37 -4.25
C ARG A 67 -2.29 8.55 -4.35
N GLU A 68 -2.80 9.74 -4.64
CA GLU A 68 -2.02 10.99 -4.64
C GLU A 68 -1.54 11.36 -3.24
N ASN A 69 -2.33 11.11 -2.20
CA ASN A 69 -1.91 11.35 -0.81
C ASN A 69 -0.78 10.40 -0.37
N GLU A 70 -0.81 9.14 -0.82
CA GLU A 70 0.29 8.19 -0.63
C GLU A 70 1.54 8.60 -1.41
N ASN A 71 1.38 9.05 -2.66
CA ASN A 71 2.49 9.47 -3.51
C ASN A 71 3.05 10.86 -3.14
N GLY A 72 2.25 11.73 -2.55
CA GLY A 72 2.69 13.03 -2.00
C GLY A 72 3.56 12.86 -0.75
N SER A 73 3.44 11.71 -0.09
CA SER A 73 4.38 11.21 0.91
C SER A 73 5.52 10.39 0.27
N CYS A 74 6.04 10.83 -0.88
CA CYS A 74 7.37 10.42 -1.37
C CYS A 74 8.48 11.00 -0.47
N SER A 75 8.41 10.74 0.82
CA SER A 75 9.56 10.64 1.70
C SER A 75 9.32 9.40 2.55
N GLU A 76 10.25 8.46 2.46
CA GLU A 76 10.28 7.20 3.19
C GLU A 76 9.40 6.10 2.59
N ASN A 77 9.93 5.50 1.52
CA ASN A 77 10.09 4.05 1.55
C ASN A 77 10.70 3.68 2.92
N VAL A 78 9.87 3.34 3.90
CA VAL A 78 10.31 2.91 5.25
C VAL A 78 11.06 1.55 5.18
N ALA A 79 11.12 0.95 4.00
CA ALA A 79 12.04 -0.14 3.71
C ALA A 79 13.40 0.44 3.31
N PHE A 80 14.43 0.10 4.07
CA PHE A 80 15.83 0.34 3.72
C PHE A 80 16.11 -0.12 2.29
N GLN A 81 16.45 0.82 1.39
CA GLN A 81 16.98 0.50 0.07
C GLN A 81 18.50 0.45 0.15
N ALA A 82 19.06 -0.75 0.04
CA ALA A 82 20.50 -0.93 -0.06
C ALA A 82 21.04 -0.22 -1.30
N GLU A 83 22.21 0.40 -1.18
CA GLU A 83 22.86 1.11 -2.28
C GLU A 83 23.19 0.12 -3.41
N VAL A 84 22.70 0.41 -4.61
CA VAL A 84 22.90 -0.42 -5.80
C VAL A 84 23.94 0.25 -6.69
N ALA A 85 25.11 -0.37 -6.85
CA ALA A 85 26.10 0.11 -7.80
C ALA A 85 25.69 -0.29 -9.22
N THR A 86 25.17 0.68 -9.98
CA THR A 86 24.92 0.52 -11.41
C THR A 86 26.22 0.76 -12.17
N THR A 87 26.94 -0.30 -12.52
CA THR A 87 28.22 -0.18 -13.25
C THR A 87 28.04 -0.02 -14.77
N GLY A 88 26.80 0.06 -15.28
CA GLY A 88 26.49 0.12 -16.72
C GLY A 88 26.69 -1.19 -17.47
N GLU A 89 27.18 -2.22 -16.78
CA GLU A 89 27.44 -3.55 -17.34
C GLU A 89 26.15 -4.40 -17.35
N GLN A 90 26.01 -5.24 -18.37
CA GLN A 90 24.88 -6.15 -18.48
C GLN A 90 24.98 -7.27 -17.43
N GLY A 91 24.03 -7.34 -16.49
CA GLY A 91 24.02 -8.38 -15.46
C GLY A 91 23.08 -8.08 -14.29
N ARG A 92 23.09 -8.95 -13.29
CA ARG A 92 22.36 -8.72 -12.02
C ARG A 92 23.02 -7.55 -11.27
N PRO A 93 22.25 -6.55 -10.79
CA PRO A 93 22.80 -5.45 -10.01
C PRO A 93 23.55 -5.96 -8.77
N ARG A 94 24.70 -5.36 -8.47
CA ARG A 94 25.46 -5.66 -7.26
C ARG A 94 24.93 -4.80 -6.13
N ILE A 95 24.41 -5.46 -5.10
CA ILE A 95 24.02 -4.84 -3.83
C ILE A 95 25.31 -4.57 -3.04
N ILE A 96 25.52 -3.33 -2.63
CA ILE A 96 26.63 -2.97 -1.74
C ILE A 96 26.07 -2.91 -0.32
N ILE A 97 26.63 -3.74 0.57
CA ILE A 97 26.34 -3.71 1.99
C ILE A 97 27.55 -3.07 2.67
N ALA A 98 27.35 -1.93 3.34
CA ALA A 98 28.44 -1.25 4.01
C ALA A 98 28.93 -2.07 5.22
N LYS A 99 30.24 -2.04 5.49
CA LYS A 99 30.85 -2.76 6.61
C LYS A 99 30.22 -2.38 7.95
N ASP A 100 29.99 -1.08 8.15
CA ASP A 100 29.41 -0.53 9.37
C ASP A 100 27.98 -1.06 9.62
N GLN A 101 27.22 -1.35 8.56
CA GLN A 101 25.88 -1.94 8.68
C GLN A 101 25.93 -3.40 9.12
N LEU A 102 26.92 -4.15 8.62
CA LEU A 102 27.15 -5.53 9.07
C LEU A 102 27.60 -5.55 10.53
N GLU A 103 28.54 -4.67 10.92
CA GLU A 103 29.00 -4.55 12.30
C GLU A 103 27.86 -4.18 13.25
N PHE A 104 27.00 -3.22 12.87
CA PHE A 104 25.82 -2.87 13.65
C PHE A 104 24.87 -4.06 13.88
N LEU A 105 24.60 -4.87 12.85
CA LEU A 105 23.74 -6.05 12.97
C LEU A 105 24.38 -7.15 13.82
N LEU A 106 25.71 -7.29 13.76
CA LEU A 106 26.46 -8.19 14.63
C LEU A 106 26.43 -7.73 16.09
N ASP A 107 26.55 -6.43 16.35
CA ASP A 107 26.45 -5.84 17.69
C ASP A 107 25.05 -6.02 18.31
N LEU A 108 24.01 -6.04 17.48
CA LEU A 108 22.65 -6.40 17.88
C LEU A 108 22.46 -7.91 18.12
N GLY A 109 23.47 -8.74 17.82
CA GLY A 109 23.46 -10.18 18.07
C GLY A 109 22.89 -11.05 16.94
N PHE A 110 22.63 -10.48 15.75
CA PHE A 110 22.20 -11.27 14.60
C PHE A 110 23.33 -12.15 14.06
N LYS A 111 23.01 -13.38 13.67
CA LYS A 111 23.94 -14.31 13.01
C LYS A 111 23.98 -14.07 11.49
N SER A 112 25.05 -14.52 10.83
CA SER A 112 25.22 -14.39 9.38
C SER A 112 24.00 -14.83 8.56
N GLY A 113 23.40 -15.98 8.92
CA GLY A 113 22.21 -16.49 8.24
C GLY A 113 20.97 -15.62 8.45
N GLU A 114 20.81 -15.01 9.63
CA GLU A 114 19.70 -14.12 9.94
C GLU A 114 19.85 -12.78 9.22
N ILE A 115 21.07 -12.24 9.17
CA ILE A 115 21.42 -11.04 8.40
C ILE A 115 21.14 -11.28 6.91
N ALA A 116 21.55 -12.43 6.37
CA ALA A 116 21.32 -12.79 4.98
C ALA A 116 19.82 -12.86 4.65
N SER A 117 19.03 -13.47 5.52
CA SER A 117 17.57 -13.53 5.39
C SER A 117 16.92 -12.15 5.49
N LEU A 118 17.41 -11.28 6.39
CA LEU A 118 16.91 -9.93 6.60
C LEU A 118 17.15 -9.04 5.37
N LEU A 119 18.34 -9.15 4.78
CA LEU A 119 18.76 -8.34 3.62
C LEU A 119 18.36 -8.96 2.27
N GLY A 120 17.76 -10.16 2.26
CA GLY A 120 17.35 -10.85 1.04
C GLY A 120 18.53 -11.30 0.15
N VAL A 121 19.68 -11.59 0.77
CA VAL A 121 20.91 -12.01 0.08
C VAL A 121 21.34 -13.42 0.49
N SER A 122 22.26 -14.02 -0.25
CA SER A 122 22.87 -15.30 0.15
C SER A 122 23.79 -15.11 1.36
N GLU A 123 23.92 -16.14 2.22
CA GLU A 123 24.84 -16.08 3.36
C GLU A 123 26.30 -15.84 2.94
N SER A 124 26.69 -16.29 1.74
CA SER A 124 28.00 -16.01 1.14
C SER A 124 28.22 -14.54 0.77
N THR A 125 27.18 -13.71 0.78
CA THR A 125 27.27 -12.25 0.57
C THR A 125 27.54 -11.52 1.89
N VAL A 126 27.24 -12.16 3.02
CA VAL A 126 27.45 -11.62 4.38
C VAL A 126 28.81 -12.06 4.96
N LYS A 127 29.33 -13.22 4.51
CA LYS A 127 30.66 -13.75 4.85
C LYS A 127 31.77 -13.03 4.10
#